data_AF-A0A6L9KEN4-F1
#
_entry.id   AF-A0A6L9KEN4-F1
#
_cell.length_a   1.000
_cell.length_b   1.000
_cell.length_c   1.000
_cell.angle_alpha   90.00
_cell.angle_beta   90.00
_cell.angle_gamma   90.00
#
_symmetry.space_group_name_H-M   'P 1'
#
loop_
_entity.id
_entity.type
_entity.pdbx_description
1 polymer ?
#
loop_
_entity_poly.entity_id
_entity_poly.type
_entity_poly.pdbx_seq_one_letter_code
_entity_poly.pdbx_strand_id
1 'polypeptide(L)' 'MISVHPQYIKDTNGKKSFMILPANEFDASLENIEEIEDIRLYDQAKKEDNGERILFTDYLKNRKKNA' A
#
# COMPACT_ATOMS: atom_id res chain seq x y z
N MET A 1 -9.68 -13.60 2.00
CA MET A 1 -8.67 -14.19 1.09
C MET A 1 -9.23 -14.02 -0.31
N ILE A 2 -8.56 -13.24 -1.17
CA ILE A 2 -9.03 -13.02 -2.54
C ILE A 2 -8.84 -14.32 -3.31
N SER A 3 -9.89 -14.79 -3.97
CA SER A 3 -9.78 -15.92 -4.89
C SER A 3 -9.38 -15.38 -6.24
N VAL A 4 -8.17 -15.74 -6.69
CA VAL A 4 -7.66 -15.35 -8.00
C VAL A 4 -7.57 -16.58 -8.92
N HIS A 5 -7.94 -16.41 -10.18
CA HIS A 5 -7.97 -17.46 -11.20
C HIS A 5 -7.08 -17.10 -12.40
N PRO A 6 -5.75 -17.03 -12.20
CA PRO A 6 -4.84 -16.63 -13.26
C PRO A 6 -4.69 -17.71 -14.34
N GLN A 7 -4.64 -17.28 -15.60
CA GLN A 7 -4.22 -18.10 -16.71
C GLN A 7 -2.81 -17.71 -17.14
N TYR A 8 -1.90 -18.67 -17.27
CA TYR A 8 -0.52 -18.42 -17.64
C TYR A 8 -0.27 -18.73 -19.11
N ILE A 9 0.30 -17.77 -19.84
CA ILE A 9 0.78 -17.97 -21.20
C ILE A 9 2.28 -18.25 -21.14
N LYS A 10 2.69 -19.32 -21.81
CA LYS A 10 4.11 -19.67 -21.95
C LYS A 10 4.72 -18.96 -23.14
N ASP A 11 5.95 -18.49 -23.00
CA ASP A 11 6.75 -18.01 -24.13
C ASP A 11 7.26 -19.18 -24.99
N THR A 12 7.94 -18.87 -26.09
CA THR A 12 8.51 -19.86 -27.02
C THR A 12 9.54 -20.80 -26.37
N ASN A 13 10.08 -20.43 -25.20
CA ASN A 13 11.02 -21.23 -24.42
C ASN A 13 10.30 -22.05 -23.32
N GLY A 14 8.96 -22.03 -23.29
CA GLY A 14 8.14 -22.77 -22.33
C GLY A 14 8.04 -22.11 -20.95
N LYS A 15 8.61 -20.91 -20.77
CA LYS A 15 8.56 -20.19 -19.49
C LYS A 15 7.24 -19.45 -19.37
N LYS A 16 6.59 -19.51 -18.19
CA LYS A 16 5.34 -18.80 -17.89
C LYS A 16 5.62 -17.30 -17.75
N SER A 17 5.69 -16.60 -18.88
CA SER A 17 6.15 -15.22 -18.94
C SER A 17 5.01 -14.20 -18.89
N PHE A 18 3.76 -14.62 -19.14
CA PHE A 18 2.59 -13.75 -19.07
C PHE A 18 1.45 -14.40 -18.27
N MET A 19 0.61 -13.56 -17.68
CA MET A 19 -0.54 -13.95 -16.88
C MET A 19 -1.74 -13.10 -17.29
N ILE A 20 -2.87 -13.75 -17.57
CA ILE A 20 -4.17 -13.12 -17.75
C ILE A 20 -4.96 -13.33 -16.47
N LEU A 21 -5.57 -12.25 -15.98
CA LEU A 21 -6.45 -12.24 -14.82
C LEU A 21 -7.72 -11.46 -15.17
N PRO A 22 -8.91 -11.86 -14.71
CA PRO A 22 -10.10 -11.03 -14.76
C PRO A 22 -9.83 -9.66 -14.11
N ALA A 23 -10.29 -8.58 -14.75
CA ALA A 23 -10.00 -7.21 -14.30
C ALA A 23 -10.42 -6.98 -12.84
N ASN A 24 -11.61 -7.45 -12.46
CA ASN A 24 -12.12 -7.37 -11.09
C ASN A 24 -11.22 -8.08 -10.05
N GLU A 25 -10.63 -9.22 -10.42
CA GLU A 25 -9.70 -9.94 -9.53
C GLU A 25 -8.35 -9.22 -9.41
N PHE A 26 -7.91 -8.56 -10.50
CA PHE A 26 -6.72 -7.70 -10.47
C PHE A 26 -6.95 -6.47 -9.59
N ASP A 27 -8.05 -5.75 -9.80
CA ASP A 27 -8.39 -4.53 -9.05
C ASP A 27 -8.53 -4.84 -7.55
N ALA A 28 -9.24 -5.92 -7.19
CA ALA A 28 -9.34 -6.35 -5.80
C ALA A 28 -7.97 -6.70 -5.20
N SER A 29 -7.08 -7.34 -5.98
CA SER A 29 -5.73 -7.65 -5.53
C SER A 29 -4.90 -6.38 -5.28
N LEU A 30 -5.06 -5.38 -6.14
CA LEU A 30 -4.38 -4.09 -6.00
C LEU A 30 -4.85 -3.37 -4.73
N GLU A 31 -6.15 -3.28 -4.50
CA GLU A 31 -6.72 -2.67 -3.29
C GLU A 31 -6.19 -3.32 -2.00
N ASN A 32 -6.07 -4.65 -1.99
CA ASN A 32 -5.53 -5.35 -0.82
C ASN A 32 -4.04 -5.08 -0.59
N ILE A 33 -3.26 -4.87 -1.66
CA ILE A 33 -1.86 -4.48 -1.53
C ILE A 33 -1.75 -3.09 -0.91
N GLU A 34 -2.57 -2.14 -1.37
CA GLU A 34 -2.63 -0.79 -0.80
C GLU A 34 -3.00 -0.81 0.68
N GLU A 35 -3.99 -1.61 1.09
CA GLU A 35 -4.36 -1.78 2.50
C GLU A 35 -3.18 -2.30 3.35
N ILE A 36 -2.41 -3.26 2.83
CA ILE A 36 -1.22 -3.80 3.52
C ILE A 36 -0.14 -2.73 3.63
N GLU A 37 0.04 -1.90 2.60
CA GLU A 37 1.00 -0.79 2.64
C GLU A 37 0.61 0.26 3.67
N ASP A 38 -0.67 0.60 3.77
CA ASP A 38 -1.20 1.52 4.79
C ASP A 38 -0.95 0.98 6.20
N ILE A 39 -1.19 -0.31 6.44
CA ILE A 39 -0.88 -0.97 7.72
C ILE A 39 0.63 -0.88 8.01
N ARG A 40 1.47 -1.16 7.01
CA ARG A 40 2.93 -1.10 7.16
C ARG A 40 3.40 0.31 7.52
N LEU A 41 2.85 1.33 6.87
CA LEU A 41 3.17 2.73 7.12
C LEU A 41 2.69 3.17 8.52
N TYR A 42 1.49 2.74 8.93
CA TYR A 42 0.98 2.99 10.26
C TYR A 42 1.90 2.38 11.34
N ASP A 43 2.29 1.11 11.18
CA ASP A 43 3.20 0.44 12.10
C ASP A 43 4.56 1.12 12.17
N GLN A 44 5.08 1.60 11.03
CA GLN A 44 6.32 2.36 10.97
C GLN A 44 6.18 3.68 11.73
N ALA A 45 5.15 4.48 11.42
CA ALA A 45 4.90 5.76 12.08
C ALA A 45 4.73 5.58 13.60
N LYS A 46 4.05 4.52 14.02
CA LYS A 46 3.84 4.20 15.44
C LYS A 46 5.14 3.78 16.16
N LYS A 47 6.09 3.16 15.46
CA LYS A 47 7.41 2.84 16.03
C LYS A 47 8.29 4.09 16.17
N GLU A 48 8.15 5.03 15.26
CA GLU A 48 8.88 6.31 15.27
C GLU A 48 8.25 7.32 16.25
N ASP A 49 7.00 7.13 16.63
CA ASP A 49 6.28 7.95 17.60
C ASP A 49 6.88 7.81 19.01
N ASN A 50 7.49 8.89 19.50
CA ASN A 50 8.06 9.00 20.85
C ASN A 50 7.01 9.31 21.94
N GLY A 51 5.72 9.42 21.57
CA GLY A 51 4.64 9.71 22.49
C GLY A 51 4.47 11.20 22.82
N GLU A 52 5.33 12.08 22.28
CA GLU A 52 5.19 13.52 22.47
C GLU A 52 3.95 14.04 21.75
N ARG A 53 3.19 14.90 22.43
CA ARG A 53 1.98 15.51 21.91
C ARG A 53 2.10 17.01 22.04
N ILE A 54 1.78 17.71 20.96
CA ILE A 54 1.72 19.17 20.93
C ILE A 54 0.28 19.61 20.72
N LEU A 55 -0.09 20.76 21.28
CA LEU A 55 -1.40 21.35 21.02
C LEU A 55 -1.49 21.74 19.54
N PHE A 56 -2.66 21.50 18.93
CA PHE A 56 -2.91 21.87 17.53
C PHE A 56 -2.64 23.36 17.27
N THR A 57 -2.94 24.22 18.25
CA THR A 57 -2.63 25.66 18.19
C THR A 57 -1.15 25.94 18.04
N ASP A 58 -0.29 25.18 18.71
CA ASP A 58 1.16 25.37 18.67
C ASP A 58 1.78 24.77 17.41
N TYR A 59 1.23 23.64 16.93
CA TYR A 59 1.53 23.13 15.59
C TYR A 59 1.28 24.18 14.50
N LEU A 60 0.10 24.84 14.51
CA LEU A 60 -0.24 25.87 13.53
C LEU A 60 0.70 27.08 13.57
N LYS A 61 1.14 27.51 14.76
CA LYS A 61 2.14 28.58 14.91
C LYS A 61 3.48 28.17 14.31
N ASN A 62 3.93 26.95 14.57
CA ASN A 62 5.22 26.45 14.07
C ASN A 62 5.22 26.25 12.55
N ARG A 63 4.14 25.72 11.97
CA ARG A 63 4.00 25.53 10.53
C ARG A 63 4.04 26.85 9.75
N LYS A 64 3.39 27.91 10.25
CA LYS A 64 3.39 29.24 9.60
C LYS A 64 4.73 29.98 9.68
N LYS A 65 5.60 29.64 10.65
CA LYS A 65 6.94 30.22 10.77
C LYS A 65 7.95 29.59 9.80
N ASN A 66 7.67 28.37 9.33
CA ASN A 66 8.54 27.58 8.45
C ASN A 66 8.08 27.56 6.98
N ALA A 67 7.08 28.38 6.63
CA ALA A 67 6.58 28.60 5.27
C ALA A 67 7.01 30.00 4.81
#